data_AF-A0A7C8D2V4-F1
#
_entry.id   AF-A0A7C8D2V4-F1
#
_cell.length_a   1.000
_cell.length_b   1.000
_cell.length_c   1.000
_cell.angle_alpha   90.00
_cell.angle_beta   90.00
_cell.angle_gamma   90.00
#
_symmetry.space_group_name_H-M   'P 1'
#
loop_
_entity.id
_entity.type
_entity.pdbx_description
1 polymer ?
#
loop_
_entity_poly.entity_id
_entity_poly.type
_entity_poly.pdbx_seq_one_letter_code
_entity_poly.pdbx_strand_id
1 'polypeptide(L)'
;MSGVWQERSVPMTDHECATEALEEIGATILASNNNQIRIRINGSEWALQRNHGRYSVRFNRRTVGTSLNWMDNVSTPYEQAVVRKLRRLRTEEESAQLESEREAIRSEREAFEAQRQQLIEERRQEILEKAQNLGYKVKQTETNGQIRMVLVRR
;
A
#
# COMPACT_ATOMS: atom_id res chain seq x y z
N MET A 1 34.26 0.82 -42.94
CA MET A 1 32.94 1.44 -43.20
C MET A 1 32.21 1.62 -41.87
N SER A 2 32.16 2.85 -41.35
CA SER A 2 31.51 3.19 -40.07
C SER A 2 29.98 3.06 -40.21
N GLY A 3 29.35 2.25 -39.36
CA GLY A 3 27.90 2.17 -39.26
C GLY A 3 27.36 3.38 -38.48
N VAL A 4 26.34 4.05 -39.03
CA VAL A 4 25.66 5.15 -38.33
C VAL A 4 24.73 4.55 -37.29
N TRP A 5 25.18 4.53 -36.04
CA TRP A 5 24.37 4.14 -34.89
C TRP A 5 23.48 5.30 -34.48
N GLN A 6 22.20 5.00 -34.24
CA GLN A 6 21.24 5.95 -33.70
C GLN A 6 20.69 5.43 -32.37
N GLU A 7 20.40 6.37 -31.47
CA GLU A 7 19.74 6.09 -30.19
C GLU A 7 18.35 6.72 -30.22
N ARG A 8 17.34 5.95 -29.84
CA ARG A 8 15.97 6.41 -29.64
C ARG A 8 15.56 6.10 -28.22
N SER A 9 15.01 7.09 -27.50
CA SER A 9 14.57 6.93 -26.12
C SER A 9 13.08 7.24 -25.99
N VAL A 10 12.39 6.49 -25.13
CA VAL A 10 11.04 6.83 -24.64
C VAL A 10 11.21 7.25 -23.17
N PRO A 11 10.48 8.26 -22.67
CA PRO A 11 10.52 8.66 -21.27
C PRO A 11 9.80 7.64 -20.35
N MET A 12 10.22 6.37 -20.44
CA MET A 12 9.82 5.31 -19.53
C MET A 12 10.77 5.31 -18.34
N THR A 13 10.29 5.79 -17.19
CA THR A 13 11.07 5.94 -15.95
C THR A 13 10.83 4.78 -14.99
N ASP A 14 9.61 4.24 -14.96
CA ASP A 14 9.20 3.13 -14.12
C ASP A 14 9.31 1.80 -14.88
N HIS A 15 9.94 0.79 -14.26
CA HIS A 15 10.19 -0.49 -14.89
C HIS A 15 8.90 -1.30 -15.11
N GLU A 16 8.03 -1.36 -14.10
CA GLU A 16 6.77 -2.10 -14.15
C GLU A 16 5.84 -1.53 -15.24
N CYS A 17 5.72 -0.20 -15.30
CA CYS A 17 4.94 0.47 -16.34
C CYS A 17 5.54 0.27 -17.73
N ALA A 18 6.87 0.22 -17.83
CA ALA A 18 7.56 -0.04 -19.10
C ALA A 18 7.31 -1.46 -19.61
N THR A 19 7.36 -2.46 -18.73
CA THR A 19 7.08 -3.86 -19.11
C THR A 19 5.62 -4.03 -19.55
N GLU A 20 4.68 -3.46 -18.79
CA GLU A 20 3.25 -3.51 -19.12
C GLU A 20 2.94 -2.85 -20.46
N ALA A 21 3.50 -1.66 -20.70
CA ALA A 21 3.33 -0.95 -21.97
C ALA A 21 3.90 -1.72 -23.17
N LEU A 22 5.03 -2.41 -22.98
CA LEU A 22 5.64 -3.22 -24.04
C LEU A 22 4.81 -4.47 -24.35
N GLU A 23 4.23 -5.12 -23.35
CA GLU A 23 3.29 -6.23 -23.56
C GLU A 23 2.01 -5.77 -24.27
N GLU A 24 1.48 -4.60 -23.92
CA GLU A 24 0.26 -4.03 -24.50
C GLU A 24 0.40 -3.74 -26.00
N ILE A 25 1.59 -3.34 -26.47
CA ILE A 25 1.86 -3.16 -27.91
C ILE A 25 2.18 -4.48 -28.65
N GLY A 26 2.08 -5.63 -27.96
CA GLY A 26 2.34 -6.95 -28.53
C GLY A 26 3.80 -7.39 -28.52
N ALA A 27 4.64 -6.79 -27.67
CA ALA A 27 6.00 -7.29 -27.46
C ALA A 27 6.01 -8.48 -26.50
N THR A 28 6.81 -9.49 -26.80
CA THR A 28 7.10 -10.58 -25.86
C THR A 28 8.35 -10.25 -25.06
N ILE A 29 8.26 -10.22 -23.73
CA ILE A 29 9.43 -10.00 -22.87
C ILE A 29 10.25 -11.30 -22.81
N LEU A 30 11.50 -11.23 -23.25
CA LEU A 30 12.45 -12.35 -23.19
C LEU A 30 13.22 -12.35 -21.86
N ALA A 31 13.59 -11.16 -21.39
CA ALA A 31 14.23 -10.95 -20.09
C ALA A 31 14.04 -9.51 -19.68
N SER A 32 13.73 -9.25 -18.42
CA SER A 32 13.58 -7.89 -17.88
C SER A 32 14.30 -7.75 -16.55
N ASN A 33 15.02 -6.65 -16.40
CA ASN A 33 15.54 -6.17 -15.13
C ASN A 33 15.50 -4.63 -15.12
N ASN A 34 15.80 -4.02 -13.96
CA ASN A 34 15.73 -2.57 -13.78
C ASN A 34 16.65 -1.74 -14.69
N ASN A 35 17.65 -2.35 -15.33
CA ASN A 35 18.64 -1.69 -16.18
C ASN A 35 18.50 -2.07 -17.66
N GLN A 36 17.84 -3.17 -17.99
CA GLN A 36 17.70 -3.68 -19.35
C GLN A 36 16.40 -4.46 -19.51
N ILE A 37 15.69 -4.20 -20.60
CA ILE A 37 14.54 -5.00 -21.04
C ILE A 37 14.87 -5.56 -22.42
N ARG A 38 14.83 -6.89 -22.57
CA ARG A 38 14.94 -7.60 -23.83
C ARG A 38 13.55 -8.02 -24.27
N ILE A 39 13.15 -7.57 -25.45
CA ILE A 39 11.85 -7.88 -26.03
C ILE A 39 12.00 -8.49 -27.41
N ARG A 40 10.96 -9.21 -27.83
CA ARG A 40 10.75 -9.60 -29.22
C ARG A 40 9.46 -8.94 -29.71
N ILE A 41 9.55 -8.17 -30.78
CA ILE A 41 8.39 -7.52 -31.42
C ILE A 41 8.57 -7.53 -32.93
N ASN A 42 7.49 -7.80 -33.67
CA ASN A 42 7.50 -7.93 -35.13
C ASN A 42 8.58 -8.92 -35.65
N GLY A 43 8.80 -10.01 -34.92
CA GLY A 43 9.80 -11.03 -35.26
C GLY A 43 11.26 -10.64 -35.02
N SER A 44 11.53 -9.44 -34.52
CA SER A 44 12.88 -8.94 -34.23
C SER A 44 13.12 -8.80 -32.73
N GLU A 45 14.35 -9.08 -32.29
CA GLU A 45 14.76 -8.89 -30.89
C GLU A 45 15.35 -7.50 -30.68
N TRP A 46 14.95 -6.87 -29.57
CA TRP A 46 15.41 -5.55 -29.17
C TRP A 46 15.86 -5.56 -27.72
N ALA A 47 16.91 -4.80 -27.45
CA ALA A 47 17.40 -4.56 -26.11
C ALA A 47 17.22 -3.07 -25.77
N LEU A 48 16.33 -2.78 -24.84
CA LEU A 48 16.17 -1.47 -24.22
C LEU A 48 17.14 -1.39 -23.04
N GLN A 49 18.00 -0.39 -23.02
CA GLN A 49 18.90 -0.12 -21.88
C GLN A 49 18.42 1.12 -21.12
N ARG A 50 18.47 1.07 -19.80
CA ARG A 50 18.13 2.22 -18.96
C ARG A 50 19.37 3.09 -18.77
N ASN A 51 19.34 4.28 -19.34
CA ASN A 51 20.37 5.29 -19.20
C ASN A 51 19.74 6.60 -18.71
N HIS A 52 20.34 7.24 -17.69
CA HIS A 52 19.85 8.51 -17.12
C HIS A 52 18.36 8.50 -16.75
N GLY A 53 17.88 7.37 -16.20
CA GLY A 53 16.49 7.21 -15.78
C GLY A 53 15.48 6.96 -16.91
N ARG A 54 15.93 6.76 -18.16
CA ARG A 54 15.05 6.48 -19.31
C ARG A 54 15.49 5.22 -20.03
N TYR A 55 14.54 4.48 -20.60
CA TYR A 55 14.86 3.36 -21.49
C TYR A 55 15.13 3.86 -22.93
N SER A 56 16.26 3.45 -23.48
CA SER A 56 16.66 3.74 -24.86
C SER A 56 17.05 2.49 -25.62
N VAL A 57 16.82 2.53 -26.93
CA VAL A 57 17.23 1.49 -27.89
C VAL A 57 18.30 2.09 -28.79
N ARG A 58 19.41 1.36 -28.93
CA ARG A 58 20.45 1.67 -29.91
C ARG A 58 20.31 0.74 -31.10
N PHE A 59 20.28 1.31 -32.30
CA PHE A 59 20.10 0.54 -33.52
C PHE A 59 20.96 1.10 -34.66
N ASN A 60 21.34 0.20 -35.58
CA ASN A 60 22.08 0.59 -36.77
C ASN A 60 21.09 0.90 -37.90
N ARG A 61 21.12 2.14 -38.38
CA ARG A 61 20.16 2.64 -39.39
C ARG A 61 20.23 1.88 -40.71
N ARG A 62 21.39 1.28 -41.05
CA ARG A 62 21.56 0.51 -42.29
C ARG A 62 20.89 -0.87 -42.25
N THR A 63 20.74 -1.45 -41.06
CA THR A 63 20.21 -2.81 -40.87
C THR A 63 18.70 -2.82 -40.66
N VAL A 64 18.16 -1.75 -40.06
CA VAL A 64 16.77 -1.71 -39.60
C VAL A 64 15.80 -1.10 -40.63
N GLY A 65 16.31 -0.55 -41.74
CA GLY A 65 15.47 -0.17 -42.88
C GLY A 65 14.27 0.69 -42.49
N THR A 66 14.54 1.91 -42.01
CA THR A 66 13.52 2.97 -41.79
C THR A 66 12.49 2.64 -40.69
N SER A 67 12.76 3.24 -39.52
CA SER A 67 11.87 3.52 -38.38
C SER A 67 11.47 2.38 -37.42
N LEU A 68 11.77 2.60 -36.14
CA LEU A 68 11.19 1.89 -35.00
C LEU A 68 9.73 2.35 -34.77
N ASN A 69 8.84 2.06 -35.73
CA ASN A 69 7.43 2.46 -35.66
C ASN A 69 6.73 1.94 -34.40
N TRP A 70 7.14 0.78 -33.89
CA TRP A 70 6.59 0.23 -32.66
C TRP A 70 6.87 1.12 -31.44
N MET A 71 7.99 1.86 -31.42
CA MET A 71 8.30 2.77 -30.30
C MET A 71 7.35 3.97 -30.25
N ASP A 72 6.79 4.39 -31.38
CA ASP A 72 5.78 5.46 -31.42
C ASP A 72 4.50 5.05 -30.69
N ASN A 73 4.19 3.75 -30.66
CA ASN A 73 3.00 3.21 -30.04
C ASN A 73 3.17 2.91 -28.54
N VAL A 74 4.38 3.02 -27.97
CA VAL A 74 4.65 2.69 -26.55
C VAL A 74 4.18 3.79 -25.59
N SER A 75 4.20 5.05 -26.04
CA SER A 75 3.98 6.20 -25.15
C SER A 75 2.60 6.17 -24.48
N THR A 76 1.54 5.93 -25.25
CA THR A 76 0.16 5.93 -24.72
C THR A 76 -0.10 4.76 -23.74
N PRO A 77 0.24 3.50 -24.06
CA PRO A 77 0.15 2.39 -23.10
C PRO A 77 0.96 2.65 -21.82
N TYR A 78 2.14 3.26 -21.94
CA TYR A 78 2.95 3.61 -20.77
C TYR A 78 2.27 4.63 -19.86
N GLU A 79 1.71 5.71 -20.42
CA GLU A 79 0.96 6.69 -19.65
C GLU A 79 -0.24 6.05 -18.94
N GLN A 80 -0.95 5.14 -19.61
CA GLN A 80 -2.05 4.41 -19.00
C GLN A 80 -1.60 3.47 -17.88
N ALA A 81 -0.50 2.74 -18.06
CA ALA A 81 0.10 1.90 -17.02
C ALA A 81 0.51 2.72 -15.79
N VAL A 82 1.12 3.90 -15.98
CA VAL A 82 1.45 4.83 -14.89
C VAL A 82 0.18 5.27 -14.15
N VAL A 83 -0.88 5.63 -14.87
CA VAL A 83 -2.16 6.02 -14.24
C VAL A 83 -2.78 4.86 -13.46
N ARG A 84 -2.74 3.62 -13.99
CA ARG A 84 -3.23 2.42 -13.30
C ARG A 84 -2.44 2.17 -12.01
N LYS A 85 -1.11 2.24 -12.07
CA LYS A 85 -0.23 2.09 -10.91
C LYS A 85 -0.49 3.15 -9.85
N LEU A 86 -0.61 4.42 -10.24
CA LEU A 86 -0.90 5.51 -9.30
C LEU A 86 -2.27 5.36 -8.63
N ARG A 87 -3.28 4.87 -9.35
CA ARG A 87 -4.60 4.57 -8.76
C ARG A 87 -4.50 3.44 -7.74
N ARG A 88 -3.81 2.34 -8.06
CA ARG A 88 -3.59 1.22 -7.16
C ARG A 88 -2.92 1.68 -5.85
N LEU A 89 -1.82 2.43 -5.97
CA LEU A 89 -1.10 2.95 -4.81
C LEU A 89 -1.97 3.86 -3.94
N ARG A 90 -2.75 4.76 -4.56
CA ARG A 90 -3.68 5.62 -3.81
C ARG A 90 -4.72 4.80 -3.03
N THR A 91 -5.30 3.78 -3.65
CA THR A 91 -6.28 2.91 -2.97
C THR A 91 -5.65 2.12 -1.82
N GLU A 92 -4.42 1.63 -2.01
CA GLU A 92 -3.66 0.97 -0.95
C GLU A 92 -3.39 1.92 0.23
N GLU A 93 -2.92 3.14 -0.06
CA GLU A 93 -2.69 4.18 0.96
C GLU A 93 -3.98 4.56 1.72
N GLU A 94 -5.09 4.80 1.00
CA GLU A 94 -6.39 5.10 1.60
C GLU A 94 -6.86 3.94 2.50
N SER A 95 -6.70 2.69 2.05
CA SER A 95 -7.08 1.52 2.84
C SER A 95 -6.23 1.36 4.11
N ALA A 96 -4.92 1.63 4.02
CA ALA A 96 -4.02 1.58 5.15
C ALA A 96 -4.32 2.68 6.17
N GLN A 97 -4.68 3.88 5.71
CA GLN A 97 -5.12 4.98 6.57
C GLN A 97 -6.39 4.63 7.33
N LEU A 98 -7.41 4.11 6.63
CA LEU A 98 -8.67 3.70 7.26
C LEU A 98 -8.47 2.59 8.30
N GLU A 99 -7.58 1.64 8.03
CA GLU A 99 -7.28 0.58 9.01
C GLU A 99 -6.55 1.13 10.25
N SER A 100 -5.59 2.04 10.04
CA SER A 100 -4.92 2.74 11.15
C SER A 100 -5.90 3.56 11.99
N GLU A 101 -6.86 4.23 11.37
CA GLU A 101 -7.90 4.98 12.09
C GLU A 101 -8.82 4.05 12.91
N ARG A 102 -9.19 2.89 12.35
CA ARG A 102 -10.00 1.89 13.05
C ARG A 102 -9.27 1.31 14.26
N GLU A 103 -7.98 1.04 14.13
CA GLU A 103 -7.17 0.52 15.22
C GLU A 103 -6.99 1.56 16.33
N ALA A 104 -6.77 2.83 15.96
CA ALA A 104 -6.76 3.94 16.92
C ALA A 104 -8.08 4.02 17.71
N ILE A 105 -9.24 4.02 17.02
CA ILE A 105 -10.55 4.06 17.68
C ILE A 105 -10.76 2.85 18.60
N ARG A 106 -10.31 1.65 18.19
CA ARG A 106 -10.43 0.45 19.02
C ARG A 106 -9.58 0.59 20.28
N SER A 107 -8.34 1.04 20.15
CA SER A 107 -7.44 1.25 21.28
C SER A 107 -7.98 2.30 22.28
N GLU A 108 -8.60 3.38 21.78
CA GLU A 108 -9.22 4.40 22.63
C GLU A 108 -10.42 3.84 23.40
N ARG A 109 -11.26 3.02 22.75
CA ARG A 109 -12.39 2.36 23.41
C ARG A 109 -11.93 1.40 24.49
N GLU A 110 -10.93 0.58 24.20
CA GLU A 110 -10.36 -0.36 25.17
C GLU A 110 -9.75 0.38 26.37
N ALA A 111 -9.02 1.47 26.12
CA ALA A 111 -8.47 2.32 27.18
C ALA A 111 -9.58 2.96 28.03
N PHE A 112 -10.65 3.45 27.41
CA PHE A 112 -11.79 4.04 28.11
C PHE A 112 -12.54 2.99 28.95
N GLU A 113 -12.77 1.80 28.41
CA GLU A 113 -13.40 0.70 29.14
C GLU A 113 -12.53 0.24 30.33
N ALA A 114 -11.22 0.15 30.14
CA ALA A 114 -10.28 -0.18 31.21
C ALA A 114 -10.30 0.87 32.33
N GLN A 115 -10.27 2.16 31.97
CA GLN A 115 -10.39 3.26 32.94
C GLN A 115 -11.72 3.21 33.69
N ARG A 116 -12.83 2.95 32.99
CA ARG A 116 -14.15 2.81 33.62
C ARG A 116 -14.19 1.65 34.61
N GLN A 117 -13.61 0.49 34.27
CA GLN A 117 -13.55 -0.66 35.17
C GLN A 117 -12.69 -0.38 36.39
N GLN A 118 -11.53 0.25 36.22
CA GLN A 118 -10.67 0.67 37.33
C GLN A 118 -11.41 1.58 38.30
N LEU A 119 -12.09 2.62 37.80
CA LEU A 119 -12.85 3.55 38.64
C LEU A 119 -13.97 2.84 39.42
N ILE A 120 -14.68 1.90 38.78
CA ILE A 120 -15.73 1.12 39.45
C ILE A 120 -15.13 0.28 40.58
N GLU A 121 -13.99 -0.36 40.35
CA GLU A 121 -13.33 -1.21 41.34
C GLU A 121 -12.76 -0.38 42.51
N GLU A 122 -12.14 0.76 42.24
CA GLU A 122 -11.69 1.71 43.27
C GLU A 122 -12.86 2.16 44.16
N ARG A 123 -13.97 2.58 43.53
CA ARG A 123 -15.19 2.98 44.28
C ARG A 123 -15.77 1.84 45.09
N ARG A 124 -15.75 0.62 44.57
CA ARG A 124 -16.21 -0.58 45.28
C ARG A 124 -15.36 -0.83 46.53
N GLN A 125 -14.03 -0.75 46.41
CA GLN A 125 -13.10 -0.92 47.53
C GLN A 125 -13.31 0.17 48.58
N GLU A 126 -13.42 1.44 48.19
CA GLU A 126 -13.71 2.55 49.10
C GLU A 126 -15.01 2.33 49.91
N ILE A 127 -16.07 1.82 49.27
CA ILE A 127 -17.35 1.55 49.94
C ILE A 127 -17.20 0.39 50.95
N LEU A 128 -16.50 -0.67 50.58
CA LEU A 128 -16.28 -1.83 51.46
C LEU A 128 -15.46 -1.44 52.70
N GLU A 129 -14.38 -0.67 52.52
CA GLU A 129 -13.55 -0.20 53.63
C GLU A 129 -14.35 0.71 54.58
N LYS A 130 -15.10 1.69 54.03
CA LYS A 130 -15.94 2.57 54.84
C LYS A 130 -17.02 1.79 55.60
N ALA A 131 -17.65 0.81 54.96
CA ALA A 131 -18.67 -0.02 55.61
C ALA A 131 -18.09 -0.85 56.77
N GLN A 132 -16.89 -1.42 56.58
CA GLN A 132 -16.18 -2.18 57.61
C GLN A 132 -15.81 -1.30 58.80
N ASN A 133 -15.28 -0.10 58.56
CA ASN A 133 -14.94 0.87 59.61
C ASN A 133 -16.17 1.30 60.42
N LEU A 134 -17.34 1.40 59.78
CA LEU A 134 -18.60 1.75 60.42
C LEU A 134 -19.33 0.54 61.05
N GLY A 135 -18.79 -0.67 60.95
CA GLY A 135 -19.37 -1.89 61.54
C GLY A 135 -20.52 -2.53 60.77
N TYR A 136 -20.73 -2.15 59.50
CA TYR A 136 -21.76 -2.70 58.62
C TYR A 136 -21.20 -3.84 57.74
N LYS A 137 -22.06 -4.78 57.33
CA LYS A 137 -21.80 -5.73 56.24
C LYS A 137 -22.37 -5.19 54.94
N VAL A 138 -21.68 -5.39 53.81
CA VAL A 138 -22.18 -4.97 52.49
C VAL A 138 -22.76 -6.18 51.76
N LYS A 139 -24.01 -6.06 51.29
CA LYS A 139 -24.61 -7.01 50.36
C LYS A 139 -24.58 -6.41 48.96
N GLN A 140 -23.99 -7.13 48.02
CA GLN A 140 -23.92 -6.71 46.62
C GLN A 140 -24.92 -7.51 45.78
N THR A 141 -25.62 -6.81 44.90
CA THR A 141 -26.47 -7.39 43.86
C THR A 141 -26.18 -6.70 42.55
N GLU A 142 -26.01 -7.46 41.48
CA GLU A 142 -25.81 -6.94 40.14
C GLU A 142 -27.09 -7.16 39.32
N THR A 143 -27.61 -6.10 38.71
CA THR A 143 -28.83 -6.18 37.88
C THR A 143 -28.67 -5.24 36.69
N ASN A 144 -28.77 -5.77 35.47
CA ASN A 144 -28.62 -5.01 34.22
C ASN A 144 -27.35 -4.15 34.15
N GLY A 145 -26.21 -4.68 34.61
CA GLY A 145 -24.92 -3.97 34.61
C GLY A 145 -24.80 -2.82 35.63
N GLN A 146 -25.80 -2.65 36.50
CA GLN A 146 -25.71 -1.77 37.66
C GLN A 146 -25.36 -2.58 38.91
N ILE A 147 -24.28 -2.18 39.57
CA ILE A 147 -23.87 -2.74 40.87
C ILE A 147 -24.61 -1.98 41.97
N ARG A 148 -25.53 -2.66 42.66
CA ARG A 148 -26.21 -2.12 43.83
C ARG A 148 -25.58 -2.69 45.10
N MET A 149 -25.03 -1.81 45.93
CA MET A 149 -24.46 -2.16 47.23
C MET A 149 -25.39 -1.66 48.34
N VAL A 150 -25.78 -2.55 49.25
CA VAL A 150 -26.65 -2.23 50.39
C VAL A 150 -25.91 -2.49 51.69
N LEU A 151 -25.86 -1.48 52.57
CA LEU A 151 -25.31 -1.59 53.92
C LEU A 151 -26.32 -2.32 54.83
N VAL A 152 -25.87 -3.37 55.50
CA VAL A 152 -26.65 -4.15 56.45
C VAL A 152 -25.96 -4.08 57.80
N ARG A 153 -26.70 -3.73 58.85
CA ARG A 153 -26.16 -3.68 60.21
C ARG A 153 -25.75 -5.11 60.62
N ARG A 154 -24.55 -5.25 61.17
CA ARG A 154 -24.06 -6.54 61.68
C ARG A 154 -24.94 -7.07 62.80
#